data_AF-A0A7K3L0M9-F1
#
_entry.id   AF-A0A7K3L0M9-F1
#
_cell.length_a   1.000
_cell.length_b   1.000
_cell.length_c   1.000
_cell.angle_alpha   90.00
_cell.angle_beta   90.00
_cell.angle_gamma   90.00
#
_symmetry.space_group_name_H-M   'P 1'
#
loop_
_entity.id
_entity.type
_entity.pdbx_description
1 polymer ?
#
loop_
_entity_poly.entity_id
_entity_poly.type
_entity_poly.pdbx_seq_one_letter_code
_entity_poly.pdbx_strand_id
1 'polypeptide(L)'
;MAEDREARLAPDVPGVGEGQRLGAEPLDGFLARTPRLAVAFSGGCDSAYLLAAARAAGCAVRAYRVDTAFQPAFERDDAERVAAALGVPLTTIALDVLAHADVAANPPDRCYRCKGLIFDAIRAQVERDAEAGLWEDGPVSASGVPAGGTARAAVEVAGGASAGVPAPAGRIPIVDGTNGSDDPARRPGFRALAERGIVSPLRRAGLSKEAVRAASAVLAAREGHDPAALLSAKPSFPCLAVYVPAGAPLTEESLTRAAAERGVDPR
;
A
#
# COMPACT_ATOMS: atom_id res chain seq x y z
N MET A 1 -29.31 2.98 -12.47
CA MET A 1 -29.85 1.66 -12.12
C MET A 1 -29.11 1.16 -10.88
N ALA A 2 -29.67 1.38 -9.68
CA ALA A 2 -29.07 0.92 -8.42
C ALA A 2 -29.23 -0.60 -8.23
N GLU A 3 -30.26 -1.19 -8.85
CA GLU A 3 -30.63 -2.60 -8.75
C GLU A 3 -29.63 -3.55 -9.44
N ASP A 4 -28.89 -3.09 -10.45
CA ASP A 4 -27.84 -3.88 -11.13
C ASP A 4 -26.48 -3.87 -10.39
N ARG A 5 -26.38 -3.07 -9.33
CA ARG A 5 -25.14 -2.89 -8.54
C ARG A 5 -25.12 -3.78 -7.30
N GLU A 6 -26.27 -4.00 -6.65
CA GLU A 6 -26.41 -4.93 -5.53
C GLU A 6 -26.11 -6.37 -5.93
N ALA A 7 -26.50 -6.77 -7.15
CA ALA A 7 -26.23 -8.11 -7.71
C ALA A 7 -24.73 -8.37 -7.98
N ARG A 8 -23.87 -7.34 -7.99
CA ARG A 8 -22.42 -7.43 -8.22
C ARG A 8 -21.60 -7.40 -6.93
N LEU A 9 -22.23 -7.17 -5.78
CA LEU A 9 -21.55 -7.17 -4.50
C LEU A 9 -21.26 -8.62 -4.09
N ALA A 10 -19.98 -8.94 -3.88
CA ALA A 10 -19.60 -10.22 -3.31
C ALA A 10 -20.17 -10.36 -1.88
N PRO A 11 -20.50 -11.58 -1.44
CA PRO A 11 -21.01 -11.82 -0.09
C PRO A 11 -20.01 -11.34 0.97
N ASP A 12 -20.52 -11.04 2.18
CA ASP A 12 -19.68 -10.66 3.31
C ASP A 12 -18.72 -11.81 3.67
N VAL A 13 -17.43 -11.59 3.46
CA VAL A 13 -16.38 -12.57 3.76
C VAL A 13 -15.84 -12.29 5.17
N PRO A 14 -15.78 -13.29 6.07
CA PRO A 14 -15.21 -13.12 7.40
C PRO A 14 -13.79 -12.52 7.35
N GLY A 15 -13.54 -11.48 8.14
CA GLY A 15 -12.24 -10.78 8.17
C GLY A 15 -12.05 -9.74 7.06
N VAL A 16 -13.07 -9.47 6.24
CA VAL A 16 -13.08 -8.39 5.23
C VAL A 16 -13.95 -7.24 5.73
N GLY A 17 -13.35 -6.07 5.91
CA GLY A 17 -14.06 -4.85 6.30
C GLY A 17 -14.71 -4.14 5.11
N GLU A 18 -15.50 -3.11 5.40
CA GLU A 18 -16.13 -2.27 4.37
C GLU A 18 -15.11 -1.74 3.35
N GLY A 19 -13.93 -1.32 3.81
CA GLY A 19 -12.83 -0.85 2.97
C GLY A 19 -12.29 -1.87 1.95
N GLN A 20 -12.58 -3.16 2.11
CA GLN A 20 -12.11 -4.24 1.23
C GLN A 20 -13.26 -4.92 0.46
N ARG A 21 -14.50 -4.42 0.54
CA ARG A 21 -15.67 -5.00 -0.13
C ARG A 21 -15.49 -5.00 -1.66
N LEU A 22 -15.39 -6.18 -2.27
CA LEU A 22 -15.21 -6.36 -3.71
C LEU A 22 -16.40 -5.79 -4.48
N GLY A 23 -16.13 -4.99 -5.53
CA GLY A 23 -17.16 -4.44 -6.40
C GLY A 23 -18.05 -3.35 -5.77
N ALA A 24 -17.67 -2.83 -4.60
CA ALA A 24 -18.45 -1.80 -3.90
C ALA A 24 -18.67 -0.52 -4.71
N GLU A 25 -17.66 -0.09 -5.47
CA GLU A 25 -17.68 1.17 -6.24
C GLU A 25 -16.54 1.25 -7.25
N PRO A 26 -16.70 2.01 -8.35
CA PRO A 26 -15.63 2.20 -9.31
C PRO A 26 -14.51 3.12 -8.76
N LEU A 27 -13.30 2.96 -9.31
CA LEU A 27 -12.09 3.66 -8.82
C LEU A 27 -12.19 5.18 -8.99
N ASP A 28 -12.70 5.65 -10.11
CA ASP A 28 -12.92 7.08 -10.39
C ASP A 28 -13.91 7.70 -9.38
N GLY A 29 -15.00 7.00 -9.06
CA GLY A 29 -15.95 7.40 -8.02
C GLY A 29 -15.33 7.46 -6.62
N PHE A 30 -14.37 6.58 -6.33
CA PHE A 30 -13.58 6.66 -5.10
C PHE A 30 -12.68 7.89 -5.05
N LEU A 31 -11.90 8.13 -6.11
CA LEU A 31 -10.95 9.23 -6.17
C LEU A 31 -11.65 10.59 -6.18
N ALA A 32 -12.77 10.73 -6.90
CA ALA A 32 -13.52 11.98 -6.99
C ALA A 32 -14.06 12.47 -5.64
N ARG A 33 -14.50 11.56 -4.76
CA ARG A 33 -14.96 11.93 -3.41
C ARG A 33 -13.85 11.94 -2.35
N THR A 34 -12.65 11.51 -2.72
CA THR A 34 -11.49 11.40 -1.82
C THR A 34 -10.36 12.28 -2.34
N PRO A 35 -10.51 13.62 -2.28
CA PRO A 35 -9.56 14.54 -2.88
C PRO A 35 -8.18 14.54 -2.20
N ARG A 36 -8.05 13.92 -1.01
CA ARG A 36 -6.80 13.82 -0.23
C ARG A 36 -6.67 12.39 0.27
N LEU A 37 -5.54 11.73 0.00
CA LEU A 37 -5.30 10.35 0.44
C LEU A 37 -3.81 10.00 0.57
N ALA A 38 -3.51 9.10 1.51
CA ALA A 38 -2.20 8.49 1.69
C ALA A 38 -2.19 7.10 1.07
N VAL A 39 -1.21 6.82 0.21
CA VAL A 39 -1.03 5.49 -0.41
C VAL A 39 0.04 4.72 0.35
N ALA A 40 -0.34 3.58 0.94
CA ALA A 40 0.60 2.59 1.44
C ALA A 40 1.32 1.94 0.23
N PHE A 41 2.58 2.30 0.04
CA PHE A 41 3.27 2.13 -1.23
C PHE A 41 4.41 1.10 -1.11
N SER A 42 4.17 -0.09 -1.66
CA SER A 42 5.12 -1.21 -1.58
C SER A 42 6.17 -1.20 -2.71
N GLY A 43 6.00 -0.38 -3.75
CA GLY A 43 6.84 -0.42 -4.95
C GLY A 43 6.45 -1.53 -5.94
N GLY A 44 5.22 -2.05 -5.84
CA GLY A 44 4.66 -2.99 -6.82
C GLY A 44 3.69 -2.31 -7.80
N CYS A 45 3.42 -2.98 -8.94
CA CYS A 45 2.51 -2.50 -10.00
C CYS A 45 1.16 -1.99 -9.47
N ASP A 46 0.53 -2.70 -8.53
CA ASP A 46 -0.81 -2.33 -8.06
C ASP A 46 -0.79 -1.01 -7.29
N SER A 47 0.13 -0.87 -6.33
CA SER A 47 0.30 0.36 -5.57
C SER A 47 0.80 1.52 -6.44
N ALA A 48 1.58 1.23 -7.50
CA ALA A 48 2.06 2.22 -8.47
C ALA A 48 0.92 2.74 -9.35
N TYR A 49 0.06 1.84 -9.84
CA TYR A 49 -1.14 2.22 -10.56
C TYR A 49 -2.09 3.06 -9.69
N LEU A 50 -2.33 2.65 -8.44
CA LEU A 50 -3.19 3.42 -7.53
C LEU A 50 -2.64 4.83 -7.27
N LEU A 51 -1.33 4.95 -7.06
CA LEU A 51 -0.64 6.23 -6.88
C LEU A 51 -0.80 7.13 -8.11
N ALA A 52 -0.55 6.58 -9.31
CA ALA A 52 -0.67 7.28 -10.58
C ALA A 52 -2.13 7.69 -10.86
N ALA A 53 -3.09 6.80 -10.64
CA ALA A 53 -4.51 7.08 -10.84
C ALA A 53 -5.00 8.20 -9.92
N ALA A 54 -4.60 8.19 -8.64
CA ALA A 54 -4.89 9.27 -7.71
C ALA A 54 -4.30 10.61 -8.16
N ARG A 55 -3.04 10.61 -8.61
CA ARG A 55 -2.37 11.80 -9.14
C ARG A 55 -3.07 12.36 -10.39
N ALA A 56 -3.43 11.50 -11.33
CA ALA A 56 -4.12 11.85 -12.57
C ALA A 56 -5.56 12.34 -12.32
N ALA A 57 -6.22 11.83 -11.28
CA ALA A 57 -7.53 12.31 -10.83
C ALA A 57 -7.47 13.67 -10.11
N GLY A 58 -6.28 14.25 -9.93
CA GLY A 58 -6.09 15.55 -9.27
C GLY A 58 -6.16 15.49 -7.74
N CYS A 59 -6.06 14.29 -7.14
CA CYS A 59 -6.02 14.15 -5.69
C CYS A 59 -4.70 14.71 -5.14
N ALA A 60 -4.75 15.35 -3.97
CA ALA A 60 -3.57 15.56 -3.15
C ALA A 60 -3.16 14.21 -2.53
N VAL A 61 -2.12 13.61 -3.10
CA VAL A 61 -1.67 12.27 -2.77
C VAL A 61 -0.23 12.28 -2.27
N ARG A 62 0.05 11.49 -1.24
CA ARG A 62 1.40 11.20 -0.74
C ARG A 62 1.60 9.69 -0.61
N ALA A 63 2.80 9.21 -0.94
CA ALA A 63 3.17 7.81 -0.84
C ALA A 63 3.93 7.54 0.47
N TYR A 64 3.61 6.45 1.13
CA TYR A 64 4.26 6.01 2.37
C TYR A 64 4.79 4.60 2.20
N ARG A 65 6.12 4.45 2.23
CA ARG A 65 6.80 3.15 2.22
C ARG A 65 7.24 2.82 3.64
N VAL A 66 7.01 1.58 4.06
CA VAL A 66 7.60 1.04 5.30
C VAL A 66 8.73 0.09 4.95
N ASP A 67 9.90 0.38 5.50
CA ASP A 67 11.14 -0.27 5.20
C ASP A 67 11.52 -1.22 6.35
N THR A 68 11.47 -2.52 6.07
CA THR A 68 11.65 -3.62 7.04
C THR A 68 12.64 -4.64 6.49
N ALA A 69 13.13 -5.55 7.32
CA ALA A 69 14.01 -6.64 6.87
C ALA A 69 13.35 -7.61 5.85
N PHE A 70 12.04 -7.48 5.60
CA PHE A 70 11.28 -8.42 4.78
C PHE A 70 11.19 -8.07 3.29
N GLN A 71 11.63 -6.89 2.89
CA GLN A 71 11.65 -6.47 1.48
C GLN A 71 13.07 -6.58 0.92
N PRO A 72 13.23 -7.02 -0.35
CA PRO A 72 14.51 -6.94 -1.04
C PRO A 72 14.84 -5.49 -1.43
N ALA A 73 16.12 -5.19 -1.64
CA ALA A 73 16.60 -3.83 -1.91
C ALA A 73 15.91 -3.16 -3.11
N PHE A 74 15.70 -3.91 -4.20
CA PHE A 74 15.11 -3.38 -5.43
C PHE A 74 13.70 -2.78 -5.23
N GLU A 75 12.93 -3.22 -4.22
CA GLU A 75 11.58 -2.66 -4.00
C GLU A 75 11.65 -1.20 -3.55
N ARG A 76 12.73 -0.82 -2.84
CA ARG A 76 13.00 0.57 -2.47
C ARG A 76 13.28 1.37 -3.73
N ASP A 77 14.19 0.90 -4.57
CA ASP A 77 14.59 1.61 -5.79
C ASP A 77 13.40 1.79 -6.72
N ASP A 78 12.55 0.77 -6.86
CA ASP A 78 11.30 0.83 -7.60
C ASP A 78 10.36 1.91 -7.05
N ALA A 79 10.16 1.94 -5.73
CA ALA A 79 9.29 2.92 -5.11
C ALA A 79 9.80 4.35 -5.33
N GLU A 80 11.09 4.59 -5.13
CA GLU A 80 11.72 5.90 -5.35
C GLU A 80 11.59 6.34 -6.82
N ARG A 81 11.85 5.44 -7.78
CA ARG A 81 11.71 5.74 -9.21
C ARG A 81 10.27 6.07 -9.61
N VAL A 82 9.29 5.28 -9.16
CA VAL A 82 7.87 5.52 -9.48
C VAL A 82 7.41 6.85 -8.90
N ALA A 83 7.73 7.12 -7.62
CA ALA A 83 7.32 8.36 -6.97
C ALA A 83 7.93 9.59 -7.65
N ALA A 84 9.22 9.52 -8.02
CA ALA A 84 9.90 10.57 -8.77
C ALA A 84 9.27 10.78 -10.16
N ALA A 85 8.99 9.71 -10.90
CA ALA A 85 8.36 9.79 -12.22
C ALA A 85 6.97 10.45 -12.17
N LEU A 86 6.22 10.22 -11.09
CA LEU A 86 4.90 10.81 -10.87
C LEU A 86 4.92 12.21 -10.23
N GLY A 87 6.09 12.68 -9.78
CA GLY A 87 6.21 13.92 -9.01
C GLY A 87 5.41 13.88 -7.69
N VAL A 88 5.28 12.70 -7.07
CA VAL A 88 4.53 12.50 -5.83
C VAL A 88 5.50 12.37 -4.65
N PRO A 89 5.28 13.08 -3.52
CA PRO A 89 6.11 12.92 -2.34
C PRO A 89 6.11 11.47 -1.81
N LEU A 90 7.30 10.96 -1.51
CA LEU A 90 7.51 9.64 -0.91
C LEU A 90 8.14 9.78 0.47
N THR A 91 7.43 9.33 1.49
CA THR A 91 7.93 9.21 2.86
C THR A 91 8.36 7.77 3.13
N THR A 92 9.59 7.56 3.58
CA THR A 92 10.08 6.23 3.99
C THR A 92 10.14 6.15 5.51
N ILE A 93 9.44 5.16 6.07
CA ILE A 93 9.35 4.88 7.51
C ILE A 93 10.18 3.64 7.80
N ALA A 94 11.20 3.77 8.64
CA ALA A 94 11.94 2.60 9.12
C ALA A 94 11.12 1.86 10.18
N LEU A 95 11.00 0.53 10.07
CA LEU A 95 10.35 -0.32 11.06
C LEU A 95 11.12 -1.63 11.22
N ASP A 96 11.61 -1.89 12.42
CA ASP A 96 12.25 -3.16 12.76
C ASP A 96 11.21 -4.20 13.19
N VAL A 97 10.69 -4.93 12.21
CA VAL A 97 9.73 -6.02 12.46
C VAL A 97 10.36 -7.24 13.15
N LEU A 98 11.69 -7.38 13.16
CA LEU A 98 12.38 -8.47 13.84
C LEU A 98 12.47 -8.24 15.35
N ALA A 99 12.41 -6.99 15.80
CA ALA A 99 12.29 -6.65 17.23
C ALA A 99 10.95 -7.08 17.85
N HIS A 100 9.94 -7.40 17.03
CA HIS A 100 8.63 -7.85 17.51
C HIS A 100 8.57 -9.38 17.57
N ALA A 101 8.65 -9.95 18.78
CA ALA A 101 8.70 -11.39 19.00
C ALA A 101 7.52 -12.16 18.38
N ASP A 102 6.34 -11.56 18.32
CA ASP A 102 5.14 -12.17 17.74
C ASP A 102 5.14 -12.18 16.20
N VAL A 103 6.03 -11.42 15.57
CA VAL A 103 6.34 -11.50 14.14
C VAL A 103 7.56 -12.41 13.92
N ALA A 104 8.63 -12.21 14.69
CA ALA A 104 9.88 -12.94 14.56
C ALA A 104 9.73 -14.45 14.83
N ALA A 105 8.79 -14.87 15.69
CA ALA A 105 8.47 -16.28 15.91
C ALA A 105 7.80 -16.97 14.69
N ASN A 106 7.46 -16.20 13.65
CA ASN A 106 6.88 -16.69 12.39
C ASN A 106 5.60 -17.54 12.54
N PRO A 107 4.61 -17.12 13.35
CA PRO A 107 3.39 -17.89 13.51
C PRO A 107 2.55 -17.93 12.22
N PRO A 108 1.58 -18.84 12.09
CA PRO A 108 0.68 -18.91 10.92
C PRO A 108 -0.06 -17.59 10.61
N ASP A 109 -0.29 -16.75 11.63
CA ASP A 109 -0.91 -15.44 11.52
C ASP A 109 0.09 -14.27 11.40
N ARG A 110 1.39 -14.53 11.14
CA ARG A 110 2.45 -13.51 11.00
C ARG A 110 2.04 -12.35 10.09
N CYS A 111 1.43 -12.65 8.93
CA CYS A 111 1.01 -11.62 7.97
C CYS A 111 -0.04 -10.66 8.55
N TYR A 112 -0.89 -11.10 9.48
CA TYR A 112 -1.82 -10.22 10.20
C TYR A 112 -1.04 -9.28 11.14
N ARG A 113 -0.12 -9.83 11.94
CA ARG A 113 0.69 -9.09 12.92
C ARG A 113 1.61 -8.06 12.26
N CYS A 114 2.41 -8.50 11.30
CA CYS A 114 3.34 -7.68 10.54
C CYS A 114 2.61 -6.55 9.79
N LYS A 115 1.48 -6.86 9.13
CA LYS A 115 0.66 -5.85 8.47
C LYS A 115 0.08 -4.87 9.49
N GLY A 116 -0.29 -5.32 10.68
CA GLY A 116 -0.74 -4.46 11.75
C GLY A 116 0.30 -3.39 12.13
N LEU A 117 1.53 -3.81 12.43
CA LEU A 117 2.64 -2.90 12.73
C LEU A 117 2.91 -1.91 11.61
N ILE A 118 2.93 -2.38 10.35
CA ILE A 118 3.16 -1.55 9.16
C ILE A 118 2.10 -0.44 9.05
N PHE A 119 0.82 -0.79 9.13
CA PHE A 119 -0.24 0.20 8.96
C PHE A 119 -0.41 1.13 10.16
N ASP A 120 -0.07 0.68 11.37
CA ASP A 120 0.01 1.56 12.55
C ASP A 120 1.13 2.60 12.36
N ALA A 121 2.29 2.18 11.84
CA ALA A 121 3.40 3.08 11.57
C ALA A 121 3.07 4.10 10.45
N ILE A 122 2.44 3.66 9.36
CA ILE A 122 1.96 4.56 8.31
C ILE A 122 0.97 5.56 8.89
N ARG A 123 0.02 5.09 9.72
CA ARG A 123 -0.98 5.97 10.32
C ARG A 123 -0.35 7.06 11.18
N ALA A 124 0.56 6.69 12.07
CA ALA A 124 1.26 7.63 12.92
C ALA A 124 2.04 8.67 12.09
N GLN A 125 2.64 8.27 10.97
CA GLN A 125 3.35 9.21 10.10
C GLN A 125 2.42 10.13 9.33
N VAL A 126 1.28 9.63 8.82
CA VAL A 126 0.27 10.45 8.15
C VAL A 126 -0.27 11.53 9.08
N GLU A 127 -0.47 11.20 10.36
CA GLU A 127 -0.93 12.15 11.39
C GLU A 127 0.12 13.22 11.68
N ARG A 128 1.40 12.84 11.86
CA ARG A 128 2.50 13.80 11.99
C ARG A 128 2.62 14.74 10.79
N ASP A 129 2.49 14.21 9.59
CA ASP A 129 2.55 15.02 8.36
C ASP A 129 1.36 15.99 8.28
N ALA A 130 0.19 15.60 8.79
CA ALA A 130 -0.98 16.48 8.89
C ALA A 130 -0.76 17.59 9.92
N GLU A 131 -0.23 17.27 11.11
CA GLU A 131 0.13 18.24 12.15
C GLU A 131 1.21 19.21 11.67
N ALA A 132 2.14 18.75 10.83
CA ALA A 132 3.19 19.56 10.23
C ALA A 132 2.70 20.40 9.02
N GLY A 133 1.41 20.39 8.70
CA GLY A 133 0.84 21.18 7.60
C GLY A 133 1.17 20.64 6.21
N LEU A 134 1.78 19.46 6.08
CA LEU A 134 2.24 18.91 4.78
C LEU A 134 1.08 18.53 3.85
N TRP A 135 -0.15 18.53 4.35
CA TRP A 135 -1.33 18.31 3.53
C TRP A 135 -2.03 19.63 3.16
N GLU A 136 -1.67 20.78 3.73
CA GLU A 136 -2.42 22.04 3.54
C GLU A 136 -2.29 22.64 2.13
N ASP A 137 -1.28 22.23 1.37
CA ASP A 137 -1.17 22.55 -0.04
C ASP A 137 -2.38 21.98 -0.82
N GLY A 138 -3.04 22.83 -1.59
CA GLY A 138 -4.13 22.44 -2.49
C GLY A 138 -3.70 21.39 -3.53
N PRO A 139 -4.62 20.89 -4.37
CA PRO A 139 -4.30 19.87 -5.38
C PRO A 139 -3.05 20.28 -6.17
N VAL A 140 -2.08 19.37 -6.24
CA VAL A 140 -0.76 19.63 -6.82
C VAL A 140 -0.95 20.09 -8.26
N SER A 141 -0.70 21.38 -8.51
CA SER A 141 -0.71 21.94 -9.87
C SER A 141 0.12 21.05 -10.80
N ALA A 142 -0.41 20.78 -12.00
CA ALA A 142 0.24 19.96 -13.03
C ALA A 142 1.62 20.50 -13.50
N SER A 143 2.08 21.64 -12.98
CA SER A 143 3.33 22.28 -13.40
C SER A 143 4.30 22.61 -12.26
N GLY A 144 4.01 22.26 -11.01
CA GLY A 144 4.87 22.54 -9.86
C GLY A 144 5.48 21.28 -9.28
N VAL A 145 6.68 20.91 -9.70
CA VAL A 145 7.51 19.95 -8.99
C VAL A 145 8.13 20.68 -7.80
N PRO A 146 7.73 20.46 -6.53
CA PRO A 146 8.60 20.83 -5.43
C PRO A 146 9.88 20.00 -5.56
N ALA A 147 11.01 20.69 -5.66
CA ALA A 147 12.31 20.06 -5.78
C ALA A 147 12.54 19.11 -4.59
N GLY A 148 12.79 17.84 -4.91
CA GLY A 148 13.54 16.85 -4.12
C GLY A 148 13.38 16.91 -2.60
N GLY A 149 12.54 16.02 -2.06
CA GLY A 149 12.55 15.72 -0.64
C GLY A 149 12.21 14.25 -0.39
N THR A 150 13.20 13.36 -0.50
CA THR A 150 13.13 12.02 0.11
C THR A 150 13.29 12.20 1.62
N ALA A 151 12.22 12.60 2.31
CA ALA A 151 12.24 12.70 3.75
C ALA A 151 12.32 11.27 4.34
N ARG A 152 13.50 10.89 4.80
CA ARG A 152 13.71 9.72 5.66
C ARG A 152 13.33 10.12 7.08
N ALA A 153 12.19 9.64 7.57
CA ALA A 153 11.82 9.77 8.98
C ALA A 153 12.03 8.39 9.65
N ALA A 154 13.00 8.30 10.56
CA ALA A 154 13.08 7.18 11.49
C ALA A 154 12.09 7.45 12.63
N VAL A 155 11.10 6.58 12.81
CA VAL A 155 10.16 6.70 13.93
C VAL A 155 9.96 5.36 14.59
N GLU A 156 10.26 5.30 15.89
CA GLU A 156 9.86 4.22 16.78
C GLU A 156 8.38 4.39 17.14
N VAL A 157 7.56 3.37 16.87
CA VAL A 157 6.12 3.43 17.11
C VAL A 157 5.78 2.53 18.31
N ALA A 158 5.46 3.15 19.44
CA ALA A 158 4.87 2.46 20.59
C ALA A 158 3.39 2.15 20.31
N GLY A 159 3.00 0.89 20.49
CA GLY A 159 1.70 0.36 20.07
C GLY A 159 0.50 0.85 20.89
N GLY A 160 -0.62 1.07 20.20
CA GLY A 160 -1.94 1.30 20.80
C GLY A 160 -3.05 1.07 19.78
N ALA A 161 -3.87 0.04 20.00
CA ALA A 161 -4.98 -0.32 19.12
C ALA A 161 -6.23 0.50 19.44
N SER A 162 -6.94 0.97 18.41
CA SER A 162 -8.35 1.37 18.53
C SER A 162 -9.16 0.95 17.30
N ALA A 163 -10.43 0.63 17.55
CA ALA A 163 -11.33 -0.10 16.67
C ALA A 163 -11.74 0.69 15.41
N GLY A 164 -11.94 -0.06 14.32
CA GLY A 164 -12.39 0.42 13.02
C GLY A 164 -13.77 1.09 13.05
N VAL A 165 -13.77 2.35 12.65
CA VAL A 165 -14.92 3.21 12.34
C VAL A 165 -14.51 4.00 11.08
N PRO A 166 -15.43 4.35 10.15
CA PRO A 166 -15.13 5.25 9.04
C PRO A 166 -14.36 6.48 9.51
N ALA A 167 -13.36 6.88 8.74
CA ALA A 167 -12.51 8.03 9.05
C ALA A 167 -13.40 9.23 9.42
N PRO A 168 -13.30 9.79 10.64
CA PRO A 168 -14.04 10.98 11.00
C PRO A 168 -13.66 12.10 10.04
N ALA A 169 -14.62 12.98 9.74
CA ALA A 169 -14.38 14.16 8.91
C ALA A 169 -13.12 14.87 9.42
N GLY A 170 -12.06 14.89 8.59
CA GLY A 170 -10.75 15.47 8.92
C GLY A 170 -9.56 14.50 8.90
N ARG A 171 -9.75 13.18 9.02
CA ARG A 171 -8.62 12.22 8.95
C ARG A 171 -8.29 11.84 7.52
N ILE A 172 -7.01 11.89 7.14
CA ILE A 172 -6.56 11.47 5.80
C ILE A 172 -6.74 9.95 5.64
N PRO A 173 -7.50 9.46 4.64
CA PRO A 173 -7.66 8.04 4.40
C PRO A 173 -6.34 7.41 3.94
N ILE A 174 -6.08 6.19 4.42
CA ILE A 174 -4.95 5.38 3.96
C ILE A 174 -5.51 4.30 3.04
N VAL A 175 -4.89 4.17 1.86
CA VAL A 175 -5.29 3.18 0.86
C VAL A 175 -4.16 2.21 0.55
N ASP A 176 -4.48 0.98 0.17
CA ASP A 176 -3.50 -0.02 -0.25
C ASP A 176 -3.79 -0.59 -1.65
N GLY A 177 -2.79 -1.25 -2.22
CA GLY A 177 -2.85 -1.85 -3.57
C GLY A 177 -3.58 -3.20 -3.65
N THR A 178 -4.34 -3.60 -2.62
CA THR A 178 -5.12 -4.85 -2.68
C THR A 178 -6.15 -4.76 -3.81
N ASN A 179 -6.20 -5.78 -4.67
CA ASN A 179 -6.98 -5.81 -5.90
C ASN A 179 -8.08 -6.90 -5.88
N GLY A 180 -8.85 -7.01 -6.98
CA GLY A 180 -9.98 -7.92 -7.12
C GLY A 180 -9.58 -9.40 -7.18
N SER A 181 -8.37 -9.71 -7.65
CA SER A 181 -7.85 -11.09 -7.71
C SER A 181 -7.34 -11.59 -6.35
N ASP A 182 -7.19 -10.71 -5.35
CA ASP A 182 -6.77 -11.11 -4.01
C ASP A 182 -7.87 -11.88 -3.29
N ASP A 183 -7.50 -13.01 -2.69
CA ASP A 183 -8.43 -13.88 -1.97
C ASP A 183 -8.29 -13.69 -0.44
N PRO A 184 -9.31 -13.15 0.25
CA PRO A 184 -9.28 -12.98 1.69
C PRO A 184 -9.17 -14.29 2.47
N ALA A 185 -9.72 -15.40 1.95
CA ALA A 185 -9.73 -16.68 2.65
C ALA A 185 -8.31 -17.26 2.83
N ARG A 186 -7.36 -16.83 1.99
CA ARG A 186 -5.96 -17.25 2.02
C ARG A 186 -5.01 -16.20 2.61
N ARG A 187 -5.54 -15.05 3.07
CA ARG A 187 -4.73 -13.89 3.45
C ARG A 187 -5.20 -13.28 4.77
N PRO A 188 -4.65 -13.72 5.94
CA PRO A 188 -5.03 -13.17 7.24
C PRO A 188 -4.76 -11.67 7.38
N GLY A 189 -3.94 -11.10 6.50
CA GLY A 189 -3.70 -9.65 6.41
C GLY A 189 -4.94 -8.81 6.05
N PHE A 190 -6.01 -9.38 5.49
CA PHE A 190 -7.25 -8.61 5.25
C PHE A 190 -7.88 -8.12 6.56
N ARG A 191 -7.84 -8.96 7.60
CA ARG A 191 -8.32 -8.59 8.93
C ARG A 191 -7.55 -7.38 9.48
N ALA A 192 -6.24 -7.33 9.28
CA ALA A 192 -5.41 -6.20 9.73
C ALA A 192 -5.78 -4.88 9.01
N LEU A 193 -6.11 -4.95 7.71
CA LEU A 193 -6.60 -3.80 6.95
C LEU A 193 -7.94 -3.30 7.49
N ALA A 194 -8.88 -4.23 7.69
CA ALA A 194 -10.23 -3.95 8.12
C ALA A 194 -10.27 -3.29 9.51
N GLU A 195 -9.54 -3.86 10.48
CA GLU A 195 -9.48 -3.34 11.86
C GLU A 195 -8.89 -1.93 11.94
N ARG A 196 -8.07 -1.52 10.96
CA ARG A 196 -7.39 -0.21 10.89
C ARG A 196 -8.07 0.79 9.98
N GLY A 197 -9.22 0.44 9.40
CA GLY A 197 -9.96 1.29 8.47
C GLY A 197 -9.17 1.63 7.20
N ILE A 198 -8.30 0.73 6.74
CA ILE A 198 -7.62 0.87 5.45
C ILE A 198 -8.63 0.63 4.35
N VAL A 199 -8.53 1.37 3.24
CA VAL A 199 -9.38 1.16 2.07
C VAL A 199 -8.56 0.53 0.95
N SER A 200 -9.16 -0.38 0.18
CA SER A 200 -8.52 -1.06 -0.95
C SER A 200 -9.25 -0.71 -2.25
N PRO A 201 -8.99 0.47 -2.86
CA PRO A 201 -9.81 1.00 -3.95
C PRO A 201 -9.81 0.12 -5.20
N LEU A 202 -8.67 -0.52 -5.52
CA LEU A 202 -8.58 -1.40 -6.68
C LEU A 202 -9.49 -2.63 -6.52
N ARG A 203 -9.51 -3.21 -5.32
CA ARG A 203 -10.45 -4.27 -4.97
C ARG A 203 -11.89 -3.80 -4.97
N ARG A 204 -12.19 -2.63 -4.38
CA ARG A 204 -13.55 -2.08 -4.39
C ARG A 204 -14.07 -1.83 -5.80
N ALA A 205 -13.19 -1.48 -6.74
CA ALA A 205 -13.47 -1.36 -8.16
C ALA A 205 -13.58 -2.69 -8.92
N GLY A 206 -13.31 -3.82 -8.26
CA GLY A 206 -13.32 -5.14 -8.90
C GLY A 206 -12.18 -5.35 -9.91
N LEU A 207 -11.13 -4.53 -9.86
CA LEU A 207 -10.03 -4.61 -10.82
C LEU A 207 -9.18 -5.85 -10.53
N SER A 208 -9.16 -6.80 -11.48
CA SER A 208 -8.24 -7.94 -11.42
C SER A 208 -6.78 -7.50 -11.54
N LYS A 209 -5.84 -8.39 -11.22
CA LYS A 209 -4.41 -8.14 -11.41
C LYS A 209 -4.07 -7.78 -12.86
N GLU A 210 -4.69 -8.47 -13.81
CA GLU A 210 -4.52 -8.25 -15.25
C GLU A 210 -5.09 -6.89 -15.66
N ALA A 211 -6.29 -6.55 -15.17
CA ALA A 211 -6.92 -5.26 -15.41
C ALA A 211 -6.06 -4.10 -14.86
N VAL A 212 -5.48 -4.26 -13.68
CA VAL A 212 -4.55 -3.28 -13.09
C VAL A 212 -3.31 -3.09 -13.97
N ARG A 213 -2.67 -4.17 -14.46
CA ARG A 213 -1.51 -4.07 -15.36
C ARG A 213 -1.85 -3.37 -16.67
N ALA A 214 -2.99 -3.72 -17.27
CA ALA A 214 -3.46 -3.09 -18.51
C ALA A 214 -3.75 -1.59 -18.31
N ALA A 215 -4.47 -1.25 -17.24
CA ALA A 215 -4.77 0.14 -16.90
C ALA A 215 -3.51 0.94 -16.57
N SER A 216 -2.55 0.34 -15.87
CA SER A 216 -1.24 0.91 -15.58
C SER A 216 -0.47 1.26 -16.86
N ALA A 217 -0.41 0.35 -17.83
CA ALA A 217 0.26 0.59 -19.11
C ALA A 217 -0.44 1.70 -19.92
N VAL A 218 -1.77 1.70 -19.97
CA VAL A 218 -2.55 2.75 -20.65
C VAL A 218 -2.33 4.11 -20.00
N LEU A 219 -2.32 4.19 -18.67
CA LEU A 219 -2.11 5.43 -17.95
C LEU A 219 -0.68 5.98 -18.17
N ALA A 220 0.34 5.12 -18.09
CA ALA A 220 1.72 5.52 -18.37
C ALA A 220 1.85 6.15 -19.77
N ALA A 221 1.25 5.52 -20.78
CA ALA A 221 1.27 6.04 -22.15
C ALA A 221 0.51 7.38 -22.30
N ARG A 222 -0.63 7.54 -21.63
CA ARG A 222 -1.44 8.77 -21.68
C ARG A 222 -0.75 9.96 -21.04
N GLU A 223 -0.05 9.73 -19.92
CA GLU A 223 0.68 10.76 -19.18
C GLU A 223 2.10 11.00 -19.72
N GLY A 224 2.50 10.30 -20.79
CA GLY A 224 3.82 10.45 -21.40
C GLY A 224 4.98 9.88 -20.56
N HIS A 225 4.69 8.97 -19.64
CA HIS A 225 5.71 8.27 -18.86
C HIS A 225 6.33 7.11 -19.65
N ASP A 226 7.55 6.73 -19.29
CA ASP A 226 8.17 5.49 -19.78
C ASP A 226 7.24 4.27 -19.50
N PRO A 227 7.07 3.31 -20.43
CA PRO A 227 6.19 2.15 -20.24
C PRO A 227 6.48 1.32 -18.98
N ALA A 228 7.73 1.32 -18.51
CA ALA A 228 8.16 0.64 -17.29
C ALA A 228 7.99 1.49 -16.02
N ALA A 229 7.71 2.79 -16.13
CA ALA A 229 7.65 3.73 -15.00
C ALA A 229 6.62 3.33 -13.94
N LEU A 230 5.52 2.67 -14.33
CA LEU A 230 4.48 2.19 -13.41
C LEU A 230 4.53 0.67 -13.15
N LEU A 231 5.64 0.02 -13.55
CA LEU A 231 5.92 -1.38 -13.26
C LEU A 231 4.87 -2.36 -13.81
N SER A 232 4.17 -1.96 -14.87
CA SER A 232 3.07 -2.71 -15.50
C SER A 232 3.45 -4.14 -15.90
N ALA A 233 4.70 -4.36 -16.33
CA ALA A 233 5.24 -5.66 -16.70
C ALA A 233 6.01 -6.38 -15.58
N LYS A 234 6.27 -5.72 -14.44
CA LYS A 234 7.11 -6.27 -13.38
C LYS A 234 6.43 -7.47 -12.68
N PRO A 235 7.10 -8.63 -12.53
CA PRO A 235 6.58 -9.74 -11.73
C PRO A 235 6.34 -9.33 -10.27
N SER A 236 5.32 -9.88 -9.63
CA SER A 236 5.10 -9.63 -8.20
C SER A 236 6.10 -10.43 -7.38
N PHE A 237 6.70 -9.80 -6.36
CA PHE A 237 7.62 -10.44 -5.44
C PHE A 237 7.00 -10.49 -4.04
N PRO A 238 6.77 -11.68 -3.47
CA PRO A 238 6.37 -11.82 -2.07
C PRO A 238 7.48 -11.39 -1.10
N CYS A 239 7.07 -10.92 0.07
CA CYS A 239 7.96 -10.69 1.21
C CYS A 239 8.89 -11.89 1.49
N LEU A 240 10.15 -11.62 1.81
CA LEU A 240 11.20 -12.63 2.03
C LEU A 240 10.83 -13.66 3.11
N ALA A 241 10.08 -13.25 4.14
CA ALA A 241 9.61 -14.14 5.20
C ALA A 241 8.66 -15.25 4.72
N VAL A 242 8.08 -15.15 3.51
CA VAL A 242 7.28 -16.23 2.91
C VAL A 242 8.14 -17.42 2.50
N TYR A 243 9.44 -17.21 2.25
CA TYR A 243 10.38 -18.27 1.89
C TYR A 243 11.03 -18.93 3.11
N VAL A 244 10.79 -18.42 4.32
CA VAL A 244 11.20 -19.07 5.57
C VAL A 244 10.08 -20.00 6.03
N PRO A 245 10.37 -21.28 6.37
CA PRO A 245 9.34 -22.24 6.80
C PRO A 245 8.48 -21.70 7.95
N ALA A 246 7.16 -21.91 7.87
CA ALA A 246 6.24 -21.46 8.91
C ALA A 246 6.63 -22.04 10.29
N GLY A 247 6.59 -21.21 11.33
CA GLY A 247 7.04 -21.55 12.68
C GLY A 247 8.56 -21.54 12.90
N ALA A 248 9.37 -21.44 11.84
CA ALA A 248 10.81 -21.23 11.99
C ALA A 248 11.10 -19.76 12.26
N PRO A 249 11.94 -19.41 13.26
CA PRO A 249 12.24 -18.03 13.60
C PRO A 249 12.78 -17.21 12.42
N LEU A 250 12.28 -15.99 12.28
CA LEU A 250 12.78 -14.99 11.34
C LEU A 250 13.96 -14.27 11.99
N THR A 251 15.09 -14.32 11.30
CA THR A 251 16.33 -13.65 11.65
C THR A 251 16.92 -13.00 10.41
N GLU A 252 17.82 -12.03 10.59
CA GLU A 252 18.68 -11.46 9.54
C GLU A 252 19.29 -12.55 8.64
N GLU A 253 19.84 -13.61 9.26
CA GLU A 253 20.46 -14.72 8.54
C GLU A 253 19.44 -15.49 7.69
N SER A 254 18.27 -15.83 8.26
CA SER A 254 17.23 -16.57 7.52
C SER A 254 16.70 -15.79 6.32
N LEU A 255 16.59 -14.46 6.45
CA LEU A 255 16.10 -13.57 5.40
C LEU A 255 17.17 -13.34 4.33
N THR A 256 18.43 -13.22 4.72
CA THR A 256 19.57 -13.15 3.80
C THR A 256 19.67 -14.43 2.96
N ARG A 257 19.50 -15.60 3.60
CA ARG A 257 19.45 -16.89 2.90
C ARG A 257 18.28 -16.94 1.91
N ALA A 258 17.08 -16.55 2.35
CA ALA A 258 15.90 -16.48 1.49
C ALA A 258 16.11 -15.55 0.29
N ALA A 259 16.76 -14.40 0.48
CA ALA A 259 17.08 -13.45 -0.58
C ALA A 259 18.07 -14.07 -1.60
N ALA A 260 19.16 -14.65 -1.11
CA ALA A 260 20.17 -15.30 -1.95
C ALA A 260 19.59 -16.44 -2.79
N GLU A 261 18.74 -17.30 -2.21
CA GLU A 261 18.06 -18.39 -2.92
C GLU A 261 17.09 -17.91 -4.01
N ARG A 262 16.69 -16.63 -3.99
CA ARG A 262 15.85 -15.98 -5.00
C ARG A 262 16.65 -15.07 -5.94
N GLY A 263 17.96 -14.96 -5.76
CA GLY A 263 18.83 -14.11 -6.57
C GLY A 263 18.52 -12.63 -6.42
N VAL A 264 18.12 -12.20 -5.22
CA VAL A 264 17.83 -10.80 -4.91
C VAL A 264 18.69 -10.34 -3.75
N ASP A 265 19.06 -9.07 -3.75
CA ASP A 265 19.82 -8.50 -2.63
C ASP A 265 18.89 -8.30 -1.42
N PRO A 266 19.35 -8.68 -0.21
CA PRO A 266 18.66 -8.29 1.02
C PRO A 266 18.71 -6.75 1.18
N ARG A 267 17.89 -6.23 2.09
CA ARG A 267 17.72 -4.79 2.33
C ARG A 267 19.02 -4.03 2.59
#